data_AF-A0A176WYK4-F1
#
_entry.id   AF-A0A176WYK4-F1
#
_cell.length_a   1.000
_cell.length_b   1.000
_cell.length_c   1.000
_cell.angle_alpha   90.00
_cell.angle_beta   90.00
_cell.angle_gamma   90.00
#
_symmetry.space_group_name_H-M   'P 1'
#
loop_
_entity.id
_entity.type
_entity.pdbx_description
1 polymer ?
#
loop_
_entity_poly.entity_id
_entity_poly.type
_entity_poly.pdbx_seq_one_letter_code
_entity_poly.pdbx_strand_id
1 'polypeptide(L)'
;MLRNLIPSVLRPREQDISLKSRATAVAVLQENPAYLTAREEILRDIVEKWLGSKPDAKELRESLYCQAHALSQVDAQLSVILAKNAMKDKHNAG
;
A
#
# COMPACT_ATOMS: atom_id res chain seq x y z
N MET A 1 -6.26 -8.48 -21.27
CA MET A 1 -4.82 -8.19 -21.44
C MET A 1 -4.37 -7.23 -20.32
N LEU A 2 -4.11 -7.71 -19.11
CA LEU A 2 -3.76 -6.89 -17.92
C LEU A 2 -2.31 -7.10 -17.43
N ARG A 3 -1.45 -7.70 -18.25
CA ARG A 3 -0.09 -8.10 -17.86
C ARG A 3 0.94 -6.96 -17.75
N ASN A 4 0.57 -5.70 -18.02
CA ASN A 4 1.53 -4.60 -18.20
C ASN A 4 1.36 -3.40 -17.24
N LEU A 5 0.64 -3.54 -16.12
CA LEU A 5 0.34 -2.43 -15.21
C LEU A 5 1.06 -2.49 -13.85
N ILE A 6 2.14 -3.27 -13.72
CA ILE A 6 3.12 -3.07 -12.65
C ILE A 6 4.28 -2.31 -13.29
N PRO A 7 4.38 -0.98 -13.13
CA PRO A 7 5.42 -0.24 -13.80
C PRO A 7 6.77 -0.70 -13.25
N SER A 8 7.70 -0.84 -14.17
CA SER A 8 9.14 -1.13 -14.04
C SER A 8 9.90 -0.27 -13.02
N VAL A 9 9.22 0.63 -12.33
CA VAL A 9 9.69 1.43 -11.19
C VAL A 9 9.89 0.58 -9.93
N LEU A 10 9.18 -0.56 -9.83
CA LEU A 10 9.29 -1.49 -8.70
C LEU A 10 10.28 -2.65 -8.91
N ARG A 11 10.94 -2.75 -10.07
CA ARG A 11 12.05 -3.72 -10.21
C ARG A 11 13.28 -3.09 -9.54
N PRO A 12 13.67 -3.52 -8.33
CA PRO A 12 14.89 -3.04 -7.73
C PRO A 12 16.00 -3.64 -8.60
N ARG A 13 16.74 -2.80 -9.32
CA ARG A 13 18.08 -3.23 -9.69
C ARG A 13 18.78 -3.50 -8.36
N GLU A 14 19.16 -4.76 -8.17
CA GLU A 14 19.95 -5.20 -7.04
C GLU A 14 21.07 -4.19 -6.78
N GLN A 15 21.23 -3.82 -5.51
CA GLN A 15 22.32 -3.02 -4.91
C GLN A 15 21.83 -1.70 -4.28
N ASP A 16 21.89 -1.69 -2.95
CA ASP A 16 22.01 -0.51 -2.07
C ASP A 16 20.97 0.61 -2.17
N ILE A 17 19.70 0.26 -2.05
CA ILE A 17 18.70 1.22 -1.56
C ILE A 17 18.91 1.34 -0.04
N SER A 18 19.80 2.26 0.37
CA SER A 18 19.95 2.76 1.74
C SER A 18 18.58 2.93 2.43
N LEU A 19 18.50 2.65 3.73
CA LEU A 19 17.28 2.83 4.53
C LEU A 19 16.63 4.22 4.34
N LYS A 20 17.43 5.26 4.10
CA LYS A 20 16.96 6.61 3.74
C LYS A 20 16.20 6.63 2.40
N SER A 21 16.76 6.01 1.36
CA SER A 21 16.09 5.91 0.05
C SER A 21 14.81 5.06 0.08
N ARG A 22 14.69 4.07 0.98
CA ARG A 22 13.42 3.35 1.19
C ARG A 22 12.38 4.23 1.89
N ALA A 23 12.78 5.03 2.86
CA ALA A 23 11.91 6.00 3.54
C ALA A 23 11.33 7.01 2.57
N THR A 24 12.21 7.61 1.76
CA THR A 24 11.83 8.61 0.75
C THR A 24 10.93 7.99 -0.31
N ALA A 25 11.23 6.77 -0.77
CA ALA A 25 10.36 6.06 -1.71
C ALA A 25 8.97 5.77 -1.11
N VAL A 26 8.87 5.42 0.18
CA VAL A 26 7.60 5.20 0.87
C VAL A 26 6.82 6.51 1.07
N ALA A 27 7.49 7.61 1.43
CA ALA A 27 6.86 8.92 1.60
C ALA A 27 6.30 9.42 0.26
N VAL A 28 7.12 9.32 -0.78
CA VAL A 28 6.73 9.63 -2.16
C VAL A 28 5.58 8.73 -2.61
N LEU A 29 5.54 7.45 -2.23
CA LEU A 29 4.43 6.54 -2.54
C LEU A 29 3.13 6.90 -1.81
N GLN A 30 3.17 7.22 -0.51
CA GLN A 30 1.97 7.60 0.24
C GLN A 30 1.41 8.97 -0.16
N GLU A 31 2.26 9.88 -0.61
CA GLU A 31 1.86 11.17 -1.20
C GLU A 31 1.62 11.06 -2.71
N ASN A 32 1.87 9.90 -3.33
CA ASN A 32 1.70 9.72 -4.76
C ASN A 32 0.20 9.70 -5.10
N PRO A 33 -0.28 10.64 -5.93
CA PRO A 33 -1.69 10.67 -6.32
C PRO A 33 -2.13 9.36 -6.98
N ALA A 34 -1.27 8.70 -7.77
CA ALA A 34 -1.61 7.44 -8.43
C ALA A 34 -1.74 6.27 -7.43
N TYR A 35 -0.95 6.23 -6.35
CA TYR A 35 -1.13 5.25 -5.28
C TYR A 35 -2.43 5.49 -4.54
N LEU A 36 -2.70 6.74 -4.16
CA LEU A 36 -3.92 7.11 -3.45
C LEU A 36 -5.17 6.80 -4.29
N THR A 37 -5.16 7.16 -5.57
CA THR A 37 -6.24 6.81 -6.51
C THR A 37 -6.41 5.30 -6.65
N ALA A 38 -5.33 4.54 -6.90
CA ALA A 38 -5.43 3.09 -7.03
C ALA A 38 -5.96 2.43 -5.75
N ARG A 39 -5.54 2.91 -4.58
CA ARG A 39 -6.01 2.45 -3.27
C ARG A 39 -7.50 2.73 -3.09
N GLU A 40 -7.95 3.95 -3.39
CA GLU A 40 -9.36 4.33 -3.31
C GLU A 40 -10.22 3.51 -4.28
N GLU A 41 -9.75 3.27 -5.50
CA GLU A 41 -10.46 2.43 -6.48
C GLU A 41 -10.64 1.00 -5.98
N ILE A 42 -9.60 0.40 -5.40
CA ILE A 42 -9.67 -0.95 -4.80
C ILE A 42 -10.66 -0.96 -3.63
N LEU A 43 -10.60 0.02 -2.73
CA LEU A 43 -11.53 0.09 -1.58
C LEU A 43 -12.98 0.27 -2.05
N ARG A 44 -13.21 1.13 -3.03
CA ARG A 44 -14.54 1.35 -3.61
C ARG A 44 -15.09 0.06 -4.21
N ASP A 45 -14.31 -0.64 -5.03
CA ASP A 45 -14.71 -1.93 -5.62
C ASP A 45 -15.02 -2.98 -4.55
N ILE A 46 -14.22 -3.06 -3.48
CA ILE A 46 -14.49 -3.96 -2.35
C ILE A 46 -15.82 -3.62 -1.66
N VAL A 47 -16.06 -2.34 -1.38
CA VAL A 47 -17.29 -1.88 -0.71
C VAL A 47 -18.51 -2.11 -1.59
N GLU A 48 -18.43 -1.79 -2.88
CA GLU A 48 -19.51 -2.02 -3.84
C GLU A 48 -19.86 -3.51 -3.94
N LYS A 49 -18.86 -4.39 -4.04
CA LYS A 49 -19.05 -5.84 -4.02
C LYS A 49 -19.62 -6.34 -2.70
N TRP A 50 -19.22 -5.75 -1.59
CA TRP A 50 -19.75 -6.10 -0.27
C TRP A 50 -21.23 -5.74 -0.15
N LEU A 51 -21.60 -4.52 -0.53
CA LEU A 51 -22.99 -4.03 -0.49
C LEU A 51 -23.88 -4.78 -1.49
N GLY A 52 -23.34 -5.16 -2.65
CA GLY A 52 -24.03 -5.99 -3.64
C GLY A 52 -24.11 -7.47 -3.27
N SER A 53 -23.35 -7.94 -2.27
CA SER A 53 -23.36 -9.34 -1.85
C SER A 53 -24.61 -9.68 -1.03
N LYS A 54 -25.22 -10.82 -1.35
CA LYS A 54 -26.32 -11.36 -0.54
C LYS A 54 -25.84 -11.65 0.90
N PRO A 55 -26.71 -11.55 1.92
CA PRO A 55 -26.33 -11.79 3.32
C PRO A 55 -25.73 -13.18 3.60
N ASP A 56 -26.11 -14.18 2.82
CA ASP A 56 -25.67 -15.58 2.92
C ASP A 56 -24.39 -15.89 2.12
N ALA A 57 -23.87 -14.94 1.34
CA ALA A 57 -22.64 -15.08 0.57
C ALA A 57 -21.38 -14.97 1.46
N LYS A 58 -21.28 -15.83 2.48
CA LYS A 58 -20.24 -15.81 3.52
C LYS A 58 -18.83 -15.86 2.94
N GLU A 59 -18.54 -16.79 2.03
CA GLU A 59 -17.20 -16.95 1.44
C GLU A 59 -16.76 -15.70 0.65
N LEU A 60 -17.69 -15.08 -0.08
CA LEU A 60 -17.41 -13.84 -0.81
C LEU A 60 -17.09 -12.70 0.16
N ARG A 61 -17.88 -12.54 1.23
CA ARG A 61 -17.63 -11.53 2.27
C ARG A 61 -16.31 -11.78 2.99
N GLU A 62 -15.98 -13.01 3.35
CA GLU A 62 -14.68 -13.35 3.94
C GLU A 62 -13.52 -13.00 3.00
N SER A 63 -13.65 -13.28 1.70
CA SER A 63 -12.65 -12.88 0.69
C SER A 63 -12.48 -11.36 0.60
N LEU A 64 -13.59 -10.62 0.53
CA LEU A 64 -13.58 -9.14 0.48
C LEU A 64 -12.98 -8.54 1.75
N TYR A 65 -13.29 -9.10 2.92
CA TYR A 65 -12.70 -8.71 4.20
C TYR A 65 -11.19 -8.92 4.19
N CYS A 66 -10.72 -10.09 3.76
CA CYS A 66 -9.29 -10.40 3.67
C CYS A 66 -8.55 -9.42 2.73
N GLN A 67 -9.17 -9.05 1.60
CA GLN A 67 -8.61 -8.06 0.68
C GLN A 67 -8.51 -6.67 1.31
N ALA A 68 -9.57 -6.19 1.97
CA ALA A 68 -9.54 -4.92 2.69
C ALA A 68 -8.52 -4.91 3.84
N HIS A 69 -8.41 -6.03 4.57
CA HIS A 69 -7.46 -6.19 5.65
C HIS A 69 -6.02 -6.16 5.15
N ALA A 70 -5.71 -6.86 4.06
CA ALA A 70 -4.38 -6.85 3.46
C ALA A 70 -3.97 -5.44 3.02
N LEU A 71 -4.89 -4.65 2.45
CA LEU A 71 -4.62 -3.26 2.07
C LEU A 71 -4.31 -2.38 3.28
N SER A 72 -5.08 -2.54 4.37
CA SER A 72 -4.81 -1.86 5.65
C SER A 72 -3.45 -2.22 6.25
N GLN A 73 -3.03 -3.49 6.13
CA GLN A 73 -1.70 -3.94 6.58
C GLN A 73 -0.58 -3.27 5.78
N VAL A 74 -0.74 -3.10 4.47
CA VAL A 74 0.23 -2.38 3.62
C VAL A 74 0.35 -0.92 4.10
N ASP A 75 -0.77 -0.23 4.32
CA ASP A 75 -0.76 1.16 4.82
C ASP A 75 -0.08 1.29 6.19
N ALA A 76 -0.34 0.34 7.10
CA ALA A 76 0.28 0.31 8.42
C ALA A 76 1.79 0.11 8.32
N GLN A 77 2.25 -0.81 7.47
CA GLN A 77 3.69 -1.06 7.25
C GLN A 77 4.40 0.15 6.66
N LEU A 78 3.79 0.82 5.68
CA LEU A 78 4.34 2.05 5.09
C LEU A 78 4.47 3.14 6.16
N SER A 79 3.44 3.32 6.99
CA SER A 79 3.44 4.30 8.09
C SER A 79 4.54 4.02 9.13
N VAL A 80 4.77 2.74 9.47
CA VAL A 80 5.86 2.35 10.38
C VAL A 80 7.24 2.63 9.77
N ILE A 81 7.42 2.40 8.47
CA ILE A 81 8.68 2.72 7.78
C ILE A 81 8.94 4.23 7.83
N LEU A 82 7.91 5.07 7.62
CA LEU A 82 8.06 6.52 7.74
C LEU A 82 8.43 6.95 9.16
N ALA A 83 7.69 6.48 10.17
CA ALA A 83 7.93 6.82 11.56
C ALA A 83 9.34 6.43 12.02
N LYS A 84 9.81 5.22 11.65
CA LYS A 84 11.16 4.75 11.99
C LYS A 84 12.26 5.59 11.35
N ASN A 85 12.04 6.13 10.15
CA ASN A 85 13.04 6.97 9.49
C ASN A 85 13.04 8.41 10.02
N ALA A 86 11.87 8.97 10.34
CA ALA A 86 11.77 10.27 11.00
C ALA A 86 12.52 10.31 12.34
N MET A 87 12.54 9.20 13.09
CA MET A 87 13.33 9.09 14.33
C MET A 87 14.84 9.03 14.07
N LYS A 88 15.28 8.37 12.99
CA LYS A 88 16.72 8.28 12.64
C LYS A 88 17.31 9.60 12.17
N ASP A 89 16.55 10.42 11.46
CA ASP A 89 17.04 11.73 11.02
C ASP A 89 17.20 12.71 12.18
N LYS A 90 16.36 12.63 13.22
CA LYS A 90 16.52 13.42 14.44
C LYS A 90 17.78 13.07 15.25
N HIS A 91 18.25 11.83 15.17
CA HIS A 91 19.42 11.38 15.93
C HIS A 91 20.76 11.71 15.24
N ASN A 92 20.75 11.99 13.93
CA ASN A 92 21.95 12.34 13.15
C ASN A 92 22.15 13.86 12.97
N ALA A 93 21.28 14.70 13.54
CA ALA A 93 21.31 16.15 13.40
C ALA A 93 21.95 16.88 14.62
N GLY A 94 22.62 16.14 15.50
CA GLY A 94 23.44 16.66 16.61
C GLY A 94 24.85 16.12 16.53
#